data_AF-A0AAN8P2F4-F1
#
_entry.id   AF-A0AAN8P2F4-F1
#
_cell.length_a   1.000
_cell.length_b   1.000
_cell.length_c   1.000
_cell.angle_alpha   90.00
_cell.angle_beta   90.00
_cell.angle_gamma   90.00
#
_symmetry.space_group_name_H-M   'P 1'
#
loop_
_entity.id
_entity.type
_entity.pdbx_description
1 polymer ?
#
loop_
_entity_poly.entity_id
_entity_poly.type
_entity_poly.pdbx_seq_one_letter_code
_entity_poly.pdbx_strand_id
1 'polypeptide(L)'
;MAMINSGNGGSTTASGGRGRKLSSGWSLAIARSRFAQRYRSRSSRPQDITQTATFFDRLPVEILAQIFSQVHVTDLISLQCTSRSFHEIVDVNSGLIARQYIRAKSLTTLSKLFPPSLLPCNKPKYDVRYLISLTKREQTCRELSSYLTERIIERCLNTPIQRVKPKKRSVMESCLTDELTERMIYVLYFLTEYSRKREESLVLLATHRVLVSSHPTSSTTNAPHQVRTRAEIFHAFQTSIISTLPDPILIQTHHTMHLLIKLVRLSICPTPPHQKNDPWISMMLHKSGLIRITEFFAADMPYASHSTRKGFAKAMQKDWDDLDIASGGTGQPGNRDVYERDVPPPIREIWFDAAQEVMKNKKLEPHAREGLAVGMFGGYVVDDLSCTGCVAGRP
;
A
#
# COMPACT_ATOMS: atom_id res chain seq x y z
N MET A 1 40.39 -28.85 40.09
CA MET A 1 40.43 -28.71 41.56
C MET A 1 39.10 -28.10 41.97
N ALA A 2 38.10 -28.92 42.31
CA ALA A 2 37.82 -29.45 43.67
C ALA A 2 37.40 -28.33 44.63
N MET A 3 36.29 -28.36 45.39
CA MET A 3 35.27 -29.37 45.70
C MET A 3 34.11 -28.67 46.46
N ILE A 4 32.87 -29.16 46.25
CA ILE A 4 31.84 -29.56 47.24
C ILE A 4 31.40 -28.56 48.34
N ASN A 5 30.10 -28.24 48.39
CA ASN A 5 29.26 -28.64 49.53
C ASN A 5 27.77 -28.80 49.19
N SER A 6 27.15 -29.77 49.85
CA SER A 6 25.84 -30.38 49.59
C SER A 6 24.86 -30.19 50.76
N GLY A 7 23.56 -30.12 50.44
CA GLY A 7 22.41 -30.52 51.29
C GLY A 7 22.03 -29.60 52.47
N ASN A 8 20.79 -29.51 52.95
CA ASN A 8 19.53 -30.20 52.62
C ASN A 8 18.36 -29.48 53.37
N GLY A 9 17.12 -29.61 52.87
CA GLY A 9 15.89 -29.65 53.69
C GLY A 9 15.01 -28.39 53.77
N GLY A 10 13.74 -28.51 53.34
CA GLY A 10 12.68 -27.57 53.73
C GLY A 10 11.55 -27.38 52.72
N SER A 11 10.64 -28.34 52.64
CA SER A 11 9.38 -28.32 51.88
C SER A 11 8.37 -27.28 52.38
N THR A 12 7.75 -26.50 51.48
CA THR A 12 6.34 -26.07 51.60
C THR A 12 5.71 -25.82 50.24
N THR A 13 4.46 -26.24 50.16
CA THR A 13 3.54 -26.36 49.03
C THR A 13 2.93 -25.02 48.58
N ALA A 14 2.80 -24.78 47.28
CA ALA A 14 1.72 -23.96 46.70
C ALA A 14 1.52 -24.23 45.19
N SER A 15 0.48 -25.02 44.91
CA SER A 15 -0.45 -24.96 43.76
C SER A 15 0.02 -24.37 42.42
N GLY A 16 0.18 -25.27 41.45
CA GLY A 16 0.38 -24.94 40.04
C GLY A 16 -0.86 -24.39 39.33
N GLY A 17 -0.68 -23.29 38.62
CA GLY A 17 -1.60 -22.78 37.60
C GLY A 17 -1.11 -23.11 36.19
N ARG A 18 -1.51 -24.27 35.65
CA ARG A 18 -1.34 -24.59 34.22
C ARG A 18 -2.32 -23.75 33.41
N GLY A 19 -1.85 -22.64 32.84
CA GLY A 19 -2.54 -21.89 31.79
C GLY A 19 -2.64 -22.73 30.52
N ARG A 20 -3.80 -23.36 30.29
CA ARG A 20 -4.07 -24.09 29.05
C ARG A 20 -4.24 -23.10 27.90
N LYS A 21 -3.42 -23.28 26.86
CA LYS A 21 -3.64 -22.75 25.51
C LYS A 21 -5.04 -23.17 25.04
N LEU A 22 -5.92 -22.20 24.85
CA LEU A 22 -7.21 -22.39 24.17
C LEU A 22 -6.99 -22.19 22.67
N SER A 23 -7.26 -23.24 21.91
CA SER A 23 -7.30 -23.22 20.45
C SER A 23 -8.39 -22.28 19.95
N SER A 24 -8.03 -21.37 19.07
CA SER A 24 -8.83 -20.22 18.62
C SER A 24 -9.97 -20.55 17.65
N GLY A 25 -10.26 -21.82 17.39
CA GLY A 25 -11.33 -22.23 16.46
C GLY A 25 -12.68 -22.48 17.11
N TRP A 26 -12.70 -23.00 18.35
CA TRP A 26 -13.92 -23.53 18.97
C TRP A 26 -14.65 -22.51 19.86
N SER A 27 -13.97 -21.46 20.34
CA SER A 27 -14.57 -20.44 21.21
C SER A 27 -15.52 -19.49 20.48
N LEU A 28 -15.25 -19.17 19.20
CA LEU A 28 -16.06 -18.25 18.42
C LEU A 28 -17.39 -18.88 17.98
N ALA A 29 -17.40 -20.17 17.66
CA ALA A 29 -18.61 -20.91 17.31
C ALA A 29 -19.54 -21.08 18.53
N ILE A 30 -18.98 -21.32 19.72
CA ILE A 30 -19.73 -21.40 20.98
C ILE A 30 -20.24 -20.03 21.42
N ALA A 31 -19.46 -18.95 21.22
CA ALA A 31 -19.91 -17.59 21.46
C ALA A 31 -21.10 -17.21 20.54
N ARG A 32 -21.03 -17.59 19.25
CA ARG A 32 -22.13 -17.40 18.28
C ARG A 32 -23.37 -18.23 18.63
N SER A 33 -23.21 -19.48 19.08
CA SER A 33 -24.36 -20.32 19.45
C SER A 33 -25.05 -19.84 20.73
N ARG A 34 -24.28 -19.36 21.73
CA ARG A 34 -24.85 -18.78 22.96
C ARG A 34 -25.52 -17.42 22.74
N PHE A 35 -25.03 -16.63 21.78
CA PHE A 35 -25.69 -15.39 21.37
C PHE A 35 -27.01 -15.67 20.64
N ALA A 36 -27.03 -16.65 19.73
CA ALA A 36 -28.24 -17.07 19.02
C ALA A 36 -29.29 -17.73 19.93
N GLN A 37 -28.88 -18.47 20.97
CA GLN A 37 -29.80 -19.09 21.92
C GLN A 37 -30.46 -18.10 22.87
N ARG A 38 -29.80 -16.99 23.25
CA ARG A 38 -30.40 -15.97 24.15
C ARG A 38 -31.54 -15.17 23.51
N TYR A 39 -31.63 -15.12 22.18
CA TYR A 39 -32.71 -14.42 21.47
C TYR A 39 -33.85 -15.32 20.98
N ARG A 40 -33.75 -16.65 21.12
CA ARG A 40 -34.82 -17.58 20.68
C ARG A 40 -35.92 -17.82 21.72
N SER A 41 -35.78 -17.34 22.96
CA SER A 41 -36.68 -17.76 24.06
C SER A 41 -37.55 -16.65 24.66
N ARG A 42 -37.90 -15.60 23.90
CA ARG A 42 -38.96 -14.66 24.32
C ARG A 42 -39.62 -13.97 23.12
N SER A 43 -40.55 -14.66 22.46
CA SER A 43 -41.64 -13.99 21.75
C SER A 43 -42.77 -14.98 21.50
N SER A 44 -43.67 -15.08 22.49
CA SER A 44 -45.03 -15.56 22.29
C SER A 44 -45.95 -14.44 22.76
N ARG A 45 -46.02 -13.36 21.98
CA ARG A 45 -47.10 -12.36 22.06
C ARG A 45 -47.60 -12.07 20.65
N PRO A 46 -48.91 -11.79 20.49
CA PRO A 46 -49.54 -11.63 19.18
C PRO A 46 -48.91 -10.45 18.44
N GLN A 47 -48.72 -10.63 17.14
CA GLN A 47 -48.12 -9.68 16.21
C GLN A 47 -48.94 -8.40 16.11
N ASP A 48 -48.35 -7.27 16.51
CA ASP A 48 -48.61 -5.98 15.88
C ASP A 48 -47.60 -5.82 14.73
N ILE A 49 -48.11 -5.80 13.50
CA ILE A 49 -47.33 -5.91 12.23
C ILE A 49 -46.54 -4.60 11.91
N THR A 50 -46.47 -3.63 12.82
CA THR A 50 -45.96 -2.27 12.53
C THR A 50 -44.69 -1.87 13.28
N GLN A 51 -44.08 -2.73 14.10
CA GLN A 51 -42.96 -2.37 15.00
C GLN A 51 -41.58 -2.97 14.67
N THR A 52 -41.31 -3.40 13.43
CA THR A 52 -39.97 -3.88 13.03
C THR A 52 -39.10 -2.81 12.37
N ALA A 53 -39.62 -1.61 12.12
CA ALA A 53 -38.83 -0.50 11.60
C ALA A 53 -37.88 0.00 12.70
N THR A 54 -36.59 -0.21 12.49
CA THR A 54 -35.54 0.45 13.27
C THR A 54 -35.65 1.97 13.10
N PHE A 55 -35.19 2.75 14.09
CA PHE A 55 -35.16 4.21 13.97
C PHE A 55 -34.44 4.69 12.69
N PHE A 56 -33.49 3.91 12.18
CA PHE A 56 -32.76 4.18 10.95
C PHE A 56 -33.64 4.09 9.70
N ASP A 57 -34.66 3.23 9.67
CA ASP A 57 -35.56 3.09 8.52
C ASP A 57 -36.45 4.34 8.33
N ARG A 58 -36.55 5.19 9.35
CA ARG A 58 -37.36 6.42 9.34
C ARG A 58 -36.54 7.69 9.07
N LEU A 59 -35.22 7.60 9.04
CA LEU A 59 -34.36 8.76 8.81
C LEU A 59 -34.27 9.08 7.31
N PRO A 60 -34.25 10.39 6.93
CA PRO A 60 -33.92 10.78 5.57
C PRO A 60 -32.56 10.23 5.14
N VAL A 61 -32.42 9.87 3.87
CA VAL A 61 -31.22 9.25 3.32
C VAL A 61 -29.98 10.12 3.48
N GLU A 62 -30.14 11.44 3.45
CA GLU A 62 -29.07 12.41 3.64
C GLU A 62 -28.49 12.33 5.06
N ILE A 63 -29.35 12.17 6.06
CA ILE A 63 -28.96 12.03 7.47
C ILE A 63 -28.27 10.67 7.68
N LEU A 64 -28.80 9.61 7.07
CA LEU A 64 -28.15 8.30 7.09
C LEU A 64 -26.75 8.35 6.47
N ALA A 65 -26.60 8.98 5.31
CA ALA A 65 -25.31 9.17 4.66
C ALA A 65 -24.35 9.98 5.53
N GLN A 66 -24.83 11.02 6.21
CA GLN A 66 -24.03 11.80 7.13
C GLN A 66 -23.57 10.98 8.34
N ILE A 67 -24.47 10.21 8.97
CA ILE A 67 -24.12 9.32 10.10
C ILE A 67 -23.07 8.30 9.65
N PHE A 68 -23.33 7.59 8.57
CA PHE A 68 -22.41 6.56 8.05
C PHE A 68 -21.07 7.14 7.57
N SER A 69 -21.02 8.41 7.16
CA SER A 69 -19.76 9.07 6.80
C SER A 69 -18.82 9.32 7.99
N GLN A 70 -19.34 9.34 9.22
CA GLN A 70 -18.52 9.54 10.42
C GLN A 70 -17.84 8.26 10.91
N VAL A 71 -18.46 7.12 10.61
CA VAL A 71 -18.06 5.78 11.07
C VAL A 71 -16.79 5.30 10.32
N HIS A 72 -15.99 4.43 10.94
CA HIS A 72 -14.85 3.82 10.23
C HIS A 72 -15.34 2.85 9.15
N VAL A 73 -14.60 2.71 8.05
CA VAL A 73 -15.06 1.89 6.91
C VAL A 73 -15.27 0.42 7.29
N THR A 74 -14.50 -0.12 8.24
CA THR A 74 -14.69 -1.49 8.76
C THR A 74 -15.98 -1.66 9.56
N ASP A 75 -16.40 -0.59 10.23
CA ASP A 75 -17.59 -0.59 11.05
C ASP A 75 -18.83 -0.52 10.14
N LEU A 76 -18.74 0.12 8.97
CA LEU A 76 -19.78 0.03 7.94
C LEU A 76 -20.03 -1.42 7.48
N ILE A 77 -18.97 -2.18 7.27
CA ILE A 77 -19.08 -3.62 6.94
C ILE A 77 -19.74 -4.37 8.11
N SER A 78 -19.29 -4.07 9.33
CA SER A 78 -19.81 -4.72 10.53
C SER A 78 -21.31 -4.43 10.69
N LEU A 79 -21.74 -3.19 10.43
CA LEU A 79 -23.15 -2.78 10.43
C LEU A 79 -23.96 -3.53 9.37
N GLN A 80 -23.43 -3.69 8.15
CA GLN A 80 -24.06 -4.51 7.11
C GLN A 80 -24.25 -5.98 7.53
N CYS A 81 -23.44 -6.48 8.46
CA CYS A 81 -23.56 -7.84 9.00
C CYS A 81 -24.47 -7.96 10.22
N THR A 82 -24.99 -6.86 10.77
CA THR A 82 -25.84 -6.90 11.97
C THR A 82 -27.30 -7.26 11.69
N SER A 83 -27.87 -6.75 10.59
CA SER A 83 -29.27 -7.00 10.21
C SER A 83 -29.48 -6.87 8.70
N ARG A 84 -30.57 -7.47 8.19
CA ARG A 84 -30.98 -7.32 6.78
C ARG A 84 -31.35 -5.88 6.45
N SER A 85 -32.04 -5.18 7.36
CA SER A 85 -32.38 -3.75 7.20
C SER A 85 -31.14 -2.89 7.00
N PHE A 86 -30.11 -3.05 7.84
CA PHE A 86 -28.86 -2.29 7.69
C PHE A 86 -28.12 -2.66 6.41
N HIS A 87 -28.11 -3.93 6.02
CA HIS A 87 -27.54 -4.34 4.76
C HIS A 87 -28.21 -3.62 3.58
N GLU A 88 -29.54 -3.67 3.52
CA GLU A 88 -30.35 -3.03 2.47
C GLU A 88 -30.19 -1.51 2.47
N ILE A 89 -30.25 -0.85 3.63
CA ILE A 89 -30.04 0.60 3.74
C ILE A 89 -28.67 0.98 3.17
N VAL A 90 -27.60 0.28 3.56
CA VAL A 90 -26.24 0.65 3.12
C VAL A 90 -26.04 0.30 1.65
N ASP A 91 -26.59 -0.81 1.16
CA ASP A 91 -26.43 -1.23 -0.24
C ASP A 91 -27.19 -0.31 -1.20
N VAL A 92 -28.47 -0.04 -0.92
CA VAL A 92 -29.33 0.85 -1.73
C VAL A 92 -28.78 2.27 -1.77
N ASN A 93 -28.26 2.77 -0.64
CA ASN A 93 -27.76 4.14 -0.52
C ASN A 93 -26.24 4.26 -0.67
N SER A 94 -25.57 3.18 -1.08
CA SER A 94 -24.11 3.07 -1.16
C SER A 94 -23.45 4.23 -1.89
N GLY A 95 -24.04 4.67 -3.01
CA GLY A 95 -23.50 5.76 -3.82
C GLY A 95 -23.57 7.14 -3.17
N LEU A 96 -24.55 7.39 -2.30
CA LEU A 96 -24.65 8.64 -1.52
C LEU A 96 -23.73 8.59 -0.30
N ILE A 97 -23.76 7.46 0.42
CA ILE A 97 -22.88 7.21 1.57
C ILE A 97 -21.42 7.38 1.16
N ALA A 98 -21.00 6.74 0.05
CA ALA A 98 -19.63 6.80 -0.41
C ALA A 98 -19.19 8.21 -0.83
N ARG A 99 -20.03 8.97 -1.52
CA ARG A 99 -19.71 10.36 -1.87
C ARG A 99 -19.59 11.25 -0.65
N GLN A 100 -20.48 11.08 0.33
CA GLN A 100 -20.40 11.83 1.58
C GLN A 100 -19.17 11.43 2.40
N TYR A 101 -18.85 10.13 2.43
CA TYR A 101 -17.65 9.59 3.09
C TYR A 101 -16.37 10.19 2.50
N ILE A 102 -16.24 10.22 1.17
CA ILE A 102 -15.08 10.78 0.48
C ILE A 102 -14.87 12.25 0.86
N ARG A 103 -15.95 13.04 0.92
CA ARG A 103 -15.88 14.45 1.33
C ARG A 103 -15.51 14.59 2.80
N ALA A 104 -16.17 13.84 3.68
CA ALA A 104 -15.97 13.93 5.14
C ALA A 104 -14.56 13.51 5.57
N LYS A 105 -13.92 12.57 4.85
CA LYS A 105 -12.57 12.07 5.14
C LYS A 105 -11.49 12.66 4.23
N SER A 106 -11.80 13.71 3.47
CA SER A 106 -10.84 14.37 2.55
C SER A 106 -10.19 13.43 1.51
N LEU A 107 -10.88 12.38 1.09
CA LEU A 107 -10.37 11.38 0.12
C LEU A 107 -10.56 11.83 -1.34
N THR A 108 -10.84 13.10 -1.58
CA THR A 108 -11.19 13.64 -2.91
C THR A 108 -10.08 13.40 -3.93
N THR A 109 -8.82 13.68 -3.58
CA THR A 109 -7.66 13.46 -4.47
C THR A 109 -7.52 11.99 -4.84
N LEU A 110 -7.60 11.10 -3.84
CA LEU A 110 -7.56 9.65 -4.06
C LEU A 110 -8.72 9.17 -4.95
N SER A 111 -9.93 9.69 -4.75
CA SER A 111 -11.09 9.29 -5.57
C SER A 111 -10.98 9.72 -7.03
N LYS A 112 -10.27 10.82 -7.31
CA LYS A 112 -9.99 11.29 -8.67
C LYS A 112 -8.93 10.43 -9.35
N LEU A 113 -7.86 10.08 -8.64
CA LEU A 113 -6.76 9.26 -9.15
C LEU A 113 -7.16 7.79 -9.30
N PHE A 114 -8.03 7.29 -8.43
CA PHE A 114 -8.53 5.93 -8.43
C PHE A 114 -10.06 5.95 -8.57
N PRO A 115 -10.60 6.17 -9.79
CA PRO A 115 -12.04 6.15 -10.01
C PRO A 115 -12.61 4.75 -9.75
N PRO A 116 -13.88 4.66 -9.29
CA PRO A 116 -14.54 3.36 -9.12
C PRO A 116 -14.77 2.68 -10.47
N SER A 117 -14.93 1.36 -10.46
CA SER A 117 -15.32 0.59 -11.64
C SER A 117 -16.64 1.08 -12.21
N LEU A 118 -16.78 1.04 -13.53
CA LEU A 118 -18.01 1.42 -14.21
C LEU A 118 -19.01 0.27 -14.17
N LEU A 119 -20.28 0.59 -13.92
CA LEU A 119 -21.41 -0.30 -14.18
C LEU A 119 -21.63 -0.45 -15.70
N PRO A 120 -22.36 -1.48 -16.16
CA PRO A 120 -22.71 -1.63 -17.58
C PRO A 120 -23.40 -0.40 -18.19
N CYS A 121 -24.06 0.42 -17.36
CA CYS A 121 -24.68 1.69 -17.76
C CYS A 121 -23.71 2.89 -17.80
N ASN A 122 -22.39 2.65 -17.81
CA ASN A 122 -21.32 3.66 -17.76
C ASN A 122 -21.37 4.61 -16.55
N LYS A 123 -22.05 4.21 -15.46
CA LYS A 123 -22.07 4.97 -14.21
C LYS A 123 -21.04 4.44 -13.22
N PRO A 124 -20.34 5.31 -12.48
CA PRO A 124 -19.38 4.90 -11.46
C PRO A 124 -20.05 4.11 -10.33
N LYS A 125 -19.52 2.93 -10.00
CA LYS A 125 -20.00 2.08 -8.90
C LYS A 125 -19.37 2.50 -7.58
N TYR A 126 -19.97 3.50 -6.94
CA TYR A 126 -19.60 3.92 -5.59
C TYR A 126 -20.20 2.96 -4.56
N ASP A 127 -19.43 1.92 -4.17
CA ASP A 127 -19.84 0.94 -3.15
C ASP A 127 -18.91 0.94 -1.92
N VAL A 128 -19.28 0.17 -0.90
CA VAL A 128 -18.47 0.03 0.33
C VAL A 128 -17.09 -0.56 0.03
N ARG A 129 -16.98 -1.45 -0.98
CA ARG A 129 -15.68 -2.04 -1.37
C ARG A 129 -14.75 -0.98 -1.95
N TYR A 130 -15.28 -0.06 -2.75
CA TYR A 130 -14.54 1.08 -3.25
C TYR A 130 -14.00 1.94 -2.09
N LEU A 131 -14.83 2.24 -1.09
CA LEU A 131 -14.38 2.97 0.11
C LEU A 131 -13.27 2.25 0.86
N ILE A 132 -13.40 0.94 1.10
CA ILE A 132 -12.35 0.13 1.73
C ILE A 132 -11.04 0.27 0.96
N SER A 133 -11.13 0.20 -0.38
CA SER A 133 -9.96 0.33 -1.23
C SER A 133 -9.32 1.72 -1.15
N LEU A 134 -10.11 2.79 -1.06
CA LEU A 134 -9.58 4.15 -0.91
C LEU A 134 -8.94 4.34 0.47
N THR A 135 -9.62 3.95 1.54
CA THR A 135 -9.10 4.03 2.91
C THR A 135 -7.82 3.22 3.06
N LYS A 136 -7.73 2.02 2.47
CA LYS A 136 -6.50 1.22 2.50
C LYS A 136 -5.33 1.94 1.82
N ARG A 137 -5.56 2.55 0.66
CA ARG A 137 -4.53 3.32 -0.06
C ARG A 137 -4.05 4.52 0.75
N GLU A 138 -4.99 5.26 1.31
CA GLU A 138 -4.70 6.40 2.18
C GLU A 138 -3.88 5.97 3.42
N GLN A 139 -4.31 4.90 4.08
CA GLN A 139 -3.62 4.35 5.24
C GLN A 139 -2.21 3.89 4.89
N THR A 140 -2.00 3.20 3.76
CA THR A 140 -0.65 2.81 3.31
C THR A 140 0.24 4.03 3.08
N CYS A 141 -0.27 5.07 2.42
CA CYS A 141 0.48 6.32 2.22
C CYS A 141 0.80 7.01 3.54
N ARG A 142 -0.15 7.07 4.49
CA ARG A 142 0.03 7.70 5.80
C ARG A 142 1.02 6.95 6.68
N GLU A 143 0.89 5.63 6.77
CA GLU A 143 1.80 4.77 7.55
C GLU A 143 3.24 4.89 7.03
N LEU A 144 3.42 4.77 5.70
CA LEU A 144 4.73 4.96 5.10
C LEU A 144 5.28 6.35 5.40
N SER A 145 4.47 7.39 5.20
CA SER A 145 4.88 8.77 5.47
C SER A 145 5.27 8.98 6.92
N SER A 146 4.58 8.37 7.88
CA SER A 146 4.95 8.42 9.30
C SER A 146 6.32 7.79 9.55
N TYR A 147 6.63 6.65 8.93
CA TYR A 147 7.96 6.04 9.06
C TYR A 147 9.05 6.88 8.41
N LEU A 148 8.79 7.45 7.24
CA LEU A 148 9.74 8.32 6.56
C LEU A 148 9.99 9.61 7.36
N THR A 149 8.94 10.22 7.90
CA THR A 149 9.00 11.38 8.80
C THR A 149 9.92 11.12 9.99
N GLU A 150 9.79 9.96 10.64
CA GLU A 150 10.67 9.56 11.76
C GLU A 150 12.14 9.54 11.30
N ARG A 151 12.45 8.91 10.16
CA ARG A 151 13.82 8.86 9.64
C ARG A 151 14.36 10.21 9.19
N ILE A 152 13.51 11.07 8.64
CA ILE A 152 13.89 12.41 8.22
C ILE A 152 14.25 13.26 9.45
N ILE A 153 13.39 13.27 10.47
CA ILE A 153 13.61 14.06 11.68
C ILE A 153 14.86 13.59 12.43
N GLU A 154 15.08 12.26 12.56
CA GLU A 154 16.31 11.72 13.18
C GLU A 154 17.58 12.25 12.52
N ARG A 155 17.59 12.30 11.18
CA ARG A 155 18.74 12.79 10.41
C ARG A 155 18.90 14.30 10.51
N CYS A 156 17.81 15.05 10.45
CA CYS A 156 17.88 16.52 10.46
C CYS A 156 18.31 17.07 11.83
N LEU A 157 17.94 16.39 12.91
CA LEU A 157 18.27 16.85 14.25
C LEU A 157 19.60 16.30 14.76
N ASN A 158 20.28 15.40 14.03
CA ASN A 158 21.48 14.67 14.49
C ASN A 158 21.33 14.09 15.91
N THR A 159 20.10 13.87 16.33
CA THR A 159 19.72 13.54 17.70
C THR A 159 18.60 12.52 17.61
N PRO A 160 18.68 11.39 18.34
CA PRO A 160 17.59 10.44 18.37
C PRO A 160 16.32 11.16 18.82
N ILE A 161 15.24 10.94 18.07
CA ILE A 161 13.94 11.62 18.18
C ILE A 161 13.41 11.69 19.62
N GLN A 162 13.80 10.75 20.47
CA GLN A 162 13.48 10.66 21.89
C GLN A 162 13.99 11.85 22.74
N ARG A 163 14.95 12.65 22.25
CA ARG A 163 15.53 13.79 22.99
C ARG A 163 14.86 15.13 22.67
N VAL A 164 13.91 15.18 21.73
CA VAL A 164 13.17 16.40 21.38
C VAL A 164 11.99 16.59 22.33
N LYS A 165 11.69 17.85 22.72
CA LYS A 165 10.51 18.14 23.55
C LYS A 165 9.22 17.58 22.90
N PRO A 166 8.41 16.79 23.62
CA PRO A 166 7.36 15.96 23.02
C PRO A 166 6.28 16.77 22.29
N LYS A 167 5.89 17.94 22.81
CA LYS A 167 4.90 18.81 22.16
C LYS A 167 5.37 19.40 20.83
N LYS A 168 6.66 19.76 20.71
CA LYS A 168 7.20 20.30 19.45
C LYS A 168 7.40 19.19 18.42
N ARG A 169 7.83 18.02 18.89
CA ARG A 169 7.98 16.80 18.11
C ARG A 169 6.66 16.39 17.46
N SER A 170 5.57 16.28 18.24
CA SER A 170 4.29 15.78 17.71
C SER A 170 3.71 16.67 16.61
N VAL A 171 3.86 18.00 16.72
CA VAL A 171 3.39 18.94 15.69
C VAL A 171 4.22 18.79 14.41
N MET A 172 5.54 18.72 14.53
CA MET A 172 6.43 18.52 13.39
C MET A 172 6.19 17.18 12.69
N GLU A 173 6.02 16.10 13.47
CA GLU A 173 5.71 14.76 12.94
C GLU A 173 4.38 14.77 12.18
N SER A 174 3.33 15.40 12.73
CA SER A 174 2.03 15.48 12.05
C SER A 174 2.14 16.26 10.74
N CYS A 175 2.67 17.50 10.77
CA CYS A 175 2.75 18.33 9.57
C CYS A 175 3.58 17.67 8.45
N LEU A 176 4.74 17.08 8.79
CA LEU A 176 5.58 16.42 7.81
C LEU A 176 4.94 15.14 7.27
N THR A 177 4.25 14.37 8.13
CA THR A 177 3.53 13.18 7.72
C THR A 177 2.37 13.51 6.80
N ASP A 178 1.60 14.55 7.09
CA ASP A 178 0.48 14.99 6.26
C ASP A 178 0.98 15.48 4.89
N GLU A 179 2.02 16.32 4.87
CA GLU A 179 2.65 16.78 3.62
C GLU A 179 3.19 15.60 2.79
N LEU A 180 3.95 14.69 3.41
CA LEU A 180 4.47 13.50 2.72
C LEU A 180 3.35 12.59 2.23
N THR A 181 2.25 12.46 2.99
CA THR A 181 1.11 11.61 2.60
C THR A 181 0.49 12.10 1.31
N GLU A 182 0.27 13.41 1.17
CA GLU A 182 -0.26 14.02 -0.05
C GLU A 182 0.65 13.74 -1.27
N ARG A 183 1.97 13.86 -1.08
CA ARG A 183 2.96 13.55 -2.14
C ARG A 183 3.00 12.06 -2.46
N MET A 184 2.95 11.21 -1.45
CA MET A 184 3.03 9.75 -1.56
C MET A 184 1.83 9.13 -2.30
N ILE A 185 0.68 9.80 -2.30
CA ILE A 185 -0.50 9.38 -3.08
C ILE A 185 -0.19 9.33 -4.58
N TYR A 186 0.61 10.26 -5.12
CA TYR A 186 0.97 10.26 -6.54
C TYR A 186 2.02 9.20 -6.87
N VAL A 187 2.94 8.91 -5.95
CA VAL A 187 3.84 7.76 -6.02
C VAL A 187 3.02 6.46 -6.08
N LEU A 188 2.03 6.31 -5.21
CA LEU A 188 1.13 5.16 -5.19
C LEU A 188 0.35 5.04 -6.50
N TYR A 189 -0.19 6.15 -7.01
CA TYR A 189 -0.91 6.21 -8.27
C TYR A 189 -0.07 5.67 -9.42
N PHE A 190 1.14 6.19 -9.58
CA PHE A 190 2.05 5.73 -10.62
C PHE A 190 2.33 4.22 -10.51
N LEU A 191 2.74 3.74 -9.34
CA LEU A 191 3.09 2.32 -9.15
C LEU A 191 1.89 1.40 -9.40
N THR A 192 0.69 1.84 -9.00
CA THR A 192 -0.55 1.06 -9.21
C THR A 192 -0.90 0.98 -10.70
N GLU A 193 -0.93 2.11 -11.42
CA GLU A 193 -1.25 2.13 -12.84
C GLU A 193 -0.19 1.44 -13.69
N TYR A 194 1.09 1.60 -13.33
CA TYR A 194 2.19 0.91 -13.98
C TYR A 194 2.06 -0.61 -13.81
N SER A 195 1.79 -1.09 -12.59
CA SER A 195 1.56 -2.51 -12.34
C SER A 195 0.36 -3.06 -13.11
N ARG A 196 -0.75 -2.31 -13.16
CA ARG A 196 -1.97 -2.70 -13.87
C ARG A 196 -1.71 -2.86 -15.37
N LYS A 197 -1.14 -1.84 -16.04
CA LYS A 197 -0.83 -1.91 -17.48
C LYS A 197 0.17 -3.03 -17.80
N ARG A 198 1.14 -3.25 -16.91
CA ARG A 198 2.12 -4.33 -17.05
C ARG A 198 1.46 -5.70 -17.01
N GLU A 199 0.59 -5.94 -16.04
CA GLU A 199 -0.13 -7.21 -15.88
C GLU A 199 -1.06 -7.47 -17.07
N GLU A 200 -1.82 -6.46 -17.52
CA GLU A 200 -2.66 -6.56 -18.71
C GLU A 200 -1.84 -6.93 -19.96
N SER A 201 -0.70 -6.27 -20.17
CA SER A 201 0.19 -6.56 -21.29
C SER A 201 0.81 -7.96 -21.20
N LEU A 202 1.17 -8.42 -19.99
CA LEU A 202 1.70 -9.76 -19.75
C LEU A 202 0.66 -10.84 -20.07
N VAL A 203 -0.60 -10.64 -19.66
CA VAL A 203 -1.70 -11.56 -19.96
C VAL A 203 -1.94 -11.63 -21.47
N LEU A 204 -1.97 -10.50 -22.17
CA LEU A 204 -2.14 -10.46 -23.63
C LEU A 204 -1.01 -11.19 -24.38
N LEU A 205 0.23 -11.01 -23.92
CA LEU A 205 1.38 -11.73 -24.50
C LEU A 205 1.29 -13.23 -24.23
N ALA A 206 0.84 -13.64 -23.04
CA ALA A 206 0.66 -15.04 -22.69
C ALA A 206 -0.47 -15.70 -23.51
N THR A 207 -1.61 -15.03 -23.70
CA THR A 207 -2.72 -15.55 -24.50
C THR A 207 -2.35 -15.67 -25.98
N HIS A 208 -1.66 -14.67 -26.54
CA HIS A 208 -1.15 -14.73 -27.91
C HIS A 208 -0.22 -15.92 -28.11
N ARG A 209 0.69 -16.20 -27.14
CA ARG A 209 1.58 -17.37 -27.20
C ARG A 209 0.83 -18.69 -27.25
N VAL A 210 -0.21 -18.87 -26.43
CA VAL A 210 -1.02 -20.11 -26.43
C VAL A 210 -1.75 -20.29 -27.76
N LEU A 211 -2.26 -19.21 -28.35
CA LEU A 211 -2.96 -19.26 -29.64
C LEU A 211 -2.02 -19.56 -30.81
N VAL A 212 -0.79 -19.02 -30.79
CA VAL A 212 0.24 -19.29 -31.81
C VAL A 212 0.81 -20.70 -31.66
N SER A 213 1.05 -21.20 -30.45
CA SER A 213 1.57 -22.55 -30.23
C SER A 213 0.57 -23.66 -30.51
N SER A 214 -0.74 -23.35 -30.51
CA SER A 214 -1.83 -24.28 -30.82
C SER A 214 -2.14 -24.40 -32.31
N HIS A 215 -1.46 -23.66 -33.19
CA HIS A 215 -1.55 -23.80 -34.64
C HIS A 215 -0.28 -24.49 -35.20
N PRO A 216 -0.28 -25.82 -35.35
CA PRO A 216 0.76 -26.51 -36.09
C PRO A 216 0.45 -26.36 -37.58
N THR A 217 1.10 -25.43 -38.28
CA THR A 217 1.79 -25.68 -39.56
C THR A 217 2.10 -24.40 -40.36
N SER A 218 3.37 -24.38 -40.78
CA SER A 218 3.89 -24.04 -42.11
C SER A 218 3.82 -22.61 -42.67
N SER A 219 5.00 -22.25 -43.19
CA SER A 219 5.29 -21.32 -44.28
C SER A 219 5.51 -19.84 -43.93
N THR A 220 6.81 -19.51 -43.84
CA THR A 220 7.47 -18.52 -44.69
C THR A 220 6.58 -17.37 -45.19
N THR A 221 6.58 -16.26 -44.48
CA THR A 221 6.71 -14.95 -45.13
C THR A 221 7.46 -14.01 -44.19
N ASN A 222 8.63 -13.61 -44.66
CA ASN A 222 9.50 -12.60 -44.06
C ASN A 222 8.77 -11.26 -44.05
N ALA A 223 8.31 -10.83 -42.89
CA ALA A 223 8.33 -9.43 -42.52
C ALA A 223 8.98 -9.39 -41.13
N PRO A 224 10.09 -8.66 -40.92
CA PRO A 224 10.56 -8.40 -39.58
C PRO A 224 9.54 -7.46 -38.94
N HIS A 225 8.47 -8.01 -38.39
CA HIS A 225 7.67 -7.27 -37.41
C HIS A 225 8.65 -6.91 -36.31
N GLN A 226 8.97 -5.62 -36.24
CA GLN A 226 9.85 -5.05 -35.22
C GLN A 226 9.12 -5.25 -33.89
N VAL A 227 9.33 -6.40 -33.26
CA VAL A 227 8.76 -6.72 -31.97
C VAL A 227 9.42 -5.76 -31.00
N ARG A 228 8.68 -4.72 -30.58
CA ARG A 228 9.14 -3.82 -29.53
C ARG A 228 9.59 -4.65 -28.34
N THR A 229 10.76 -4.34 -27.81
CA THR A 229 11.27 -5.03 -26.62
C THR A 229 10.32 -4.79 -25.43
N ARG A 230 10.30 -5.71 -24.46
CA ARG A 230 9.49 -5.54 -23.23
C ARG A 230 9.81 -4.21 -22.55
N ALA A 231 11.09 -3.84 -22.52
CA ALA A 231 11.57 -2.57 -22.00
C ALA A 231 10.93 -1.37 -22.72
N GLU A 232 10.88 -1.37 -24.06
CA GLU A 232 10.23 -0.31 -24.83
C GLU A 232 8.72 -0.19 -24.54
N ILE A 233 8.03 -1.32 -24.41
CA ILE A 233 6.60 -1.34 -24.09
C ILE A 233 6.36 -0.75 -22.70
N PHE A 234 7.17 -1.14 -21.72
CA PHE A 234 7.03 -0.68 -20.34
C PHE A 234 7.41 0.80 -20.21
N HIS A 235 8.46 1.22 -20.90
CA HIS A 235 8.85 2.62 -20.99
C HIS A 235 7.74 3.48 -21.61
N ALA A 236 7.07 2.98 -22.65
CA ALA A 236 5.90 3.65 -23.24
C ALA A 236 4.72 3.77 -22.25
N PHE A 237 4.48 2.75 -21.41
CA PHE A 237 3.46 2.85 -20.35
C PHE A 237 3.81 3.89 -19.30
N GLN A 238 5.07 3.92 -18.87
CA GLN A 238 5.55 4.86 -17.86
C GLN A 238 5.43 6.29 -18.35
N THR A 239 6.00 6.59 -19.53
CA THR A 239 5.90 7.92 -20.16
C THR A 239 4.45 8.33 -20.36
N SER A 240 3.58 7.41 -20.80
CA SER A 240 2.13 7.65 -20.93
C SER A 240 1.47 8.03 -19.59
N ILE A 241 1.76 7.32 -18.50
CA ILE A 241 1.18 7.62 -17.18
C ILE A 241 1.71 8.96 -16.66
N ILE A 242 3.04 9.15 -16.69
CA ILE A 242 3.74 10.33 -16.17
C ILE A 242 3.29 11.60 -16.91
N SER A 243 3.05 11.52 -18.22
CA SER A 243 2.61 12.66 -19.02
C SER A 243 1.24 13.20 -18.62
N THR A 244 0.40 12.40 -17.93
CA THR A 244 -0.91 12.85 -17.44
C THR A 244 -0.83 13.75 -16.21
N LEU A 245 0.32 13.73 -15.51
CA LEU A 245 0.50 14.51 -14.28
C LEU A 245 0.72 16.00 -14.59
N PRO A 246 0.08 16.91 -13.82
CA PRO A 246 0.41 18.33 -13.86
C PRO A 246 1.87 18.57 -13.49
N ASP A 247 2.50 19.57 -14.09
CA ASP A 247 3.93 19.86 -13.96
C ASP A 247 4.44 20.00 -12.51
N PRO A 248 3.78 20.75 -11.59
CA PRO A 248 4.24 20.80 -10.20
C PRO A 248 4.12 19.45 -9.49
N ILE A 249 3.07 18.68 -9.79
CA ILE A 249 2.86 17.34 -9.22
C ILE A 249 3.92 16.37 -9.74
N LEU A 250 4.32 16.49 -11.02
CA LEU A 250 5.38 15.69 -11.60
C LEU A 250 6.72 15.91 -10.89
N ILE A 251 7.12 17.16 -10.70
CA ILE A 251 8.35 17.53 -9.98
C ILE A 251 8.30 17.00 -8.55
N GLN A 252 7.21 17.26 -7.83
CA GLN A 252 6.98 16.80 -6.47
C GLN A 252 7.03 15.27 -6.34
N THR A 253 6.40 14.55 -7.27
CA THR A 253 6.43 13.08 -7.31
C THR A 253 7.84 12.57 -7.59
N HIS A 254 8.57 13.23 -8.49
CA HIS A 254 9.94 12.89 -8.82
C HIS A 254 10.87 13.04 -7.62
N HIS A 255 10.77 14.15 -6.87
CA HIS A 255 11.51 14.36 -5.63
C HIS A 255 11.12 13.35 -4.55
N THR A 256 9.83 13.04 -4.42
CA THR A 256 9.33 12.06 -3.45
C THR A 256 9.85 10.65 -3.75
N MET A 257 9.94 10.26 -5.03
CA MET A 257 10.57 9.01 -5.46
C MET A 257 12.06 8.99 -5.09
N HIS A 258 12.81 10.06 -5.39
CA HIS A 258 14.22 10.17 -4.99
C HIS A 258 14.41 10.03 -3.47
N LEU A 259 13.60 10.74 -2.69
CA LEU A 259 13.60 10.66 -1.23
C LEU A 259 13.33 9.23 -0.77
N LEU A 260 12.25 8.62 -1.25
CA LEU A 260 11.86 7.27 -0.86
C LEU A 260 13.00 6.26 -1.09
N ILE A 261 13.58 6.24 -2.29
CA ILE A 261 14.68 5.33 -2.61
C ILE A 261 15.91 5.61 -1.75
N LYS A 262 16.25 6.88 -1.52
CA LYS A 262 17.37 7.28 -0.66
C LYS A 262 17.17 6.78 0.77
N LEU A 263 15.99 6.98 1.35
CA LEU A 263 15.66 6.56 2.71
C LEU A 263 15.71 5.02 2.84
N VAL A 264 15.15 4.29 1.87
CA VAL A 264 15.20 2.81 1.85
C VAL A 264 16.64 2.31 1.73
N ARG A 265 17.44 2.87 0.80
CA ARG A 265 18.86 2.50 0.64
C ARG A 265 19.66 2.68 1.93
N LEU A 266 19.46 3.80 2.62
CA LEU A 266 20.14 4.09 3.88
C LEU A 266 19.68 3.16 5.02
N SER A 267 18.44 2.67 5.00
CA SER A 267 17.97 1.66 5.96
C SER A 267 18.57 0.28 5.70
N ILE A 268 18.66 -0.14 4.43
CA ILE A 268 19.20 -1.47 4.09
C ILE A 268 20.73 -1.52 4.19
N CYS A 269 21.41 -0.46 3.75
CA CYS A 269 22.86 -0.38 3.68
C CYS A 269 23.34 0.99 4.17
N PRO A 270 23.59 1.15 5.48
CA PRO A 270 24.01 2.42 6.05
C PRO A 270 25.44 2.81 5.64
N THR A 271 26.26 1.85 5.20
CA THR A 271 27.61 2.08 4.69
C THR A 271 27.64 2.11 3.15
N PRO A 272 28.42 2.99 2.51
CA PRO A 272 28.59 2.96 1.06
C PRO A 272 29.22 1.65 0.57
N PRO A 273 28.89 1.16 -0.64
CA PRO A 273 28.00 1.76 -1.62
C PRO A 273 26.52 1.42 -1.40
N HIS A 274 25.69 2.46 -1.25
CA HIS A 274 24.26 2.31 -0.94
C HIS A 274 23.41 1.63 -2.04
N GLN A 275 23.96 1.47 -3.26
CA GLN A 275 23.26 0.90 -4.42
C GLN A 275 23.34 -0.63 -4.50
N LYS A 276 24.14 -1.28 -3.65
CA LYS A 276 24.38 -2.74 -3.71
C LYS A 276 23.09 -3.56 -3.61
N ASN A 277 22.10 -3.06 -2.89
CA ASN A 277 20.83 -3.75 -2.63
C ASN A 277 19.67 -3.22 -3.48
N ASP A 278 19.97 -2.49 -4.56
CA ASP A 278 18.97 -1.99 -5.48
C ASP A 278 18.03 -3.06 -6.06
N PRO A 279 18.48 -4.30 -6.37
CA PRO A 279 17.56 -5.36 -6.81
C PRO A 279 16.45 -5.67 -5.82
N TRP A 280 16.71 -5.58 -4.51
CA TRP A 280 15.70 -5.77 -3.47
C TRP A 280 14.68 -4.63 -3.44
N ILE A 281 15.13 -3.39 -3.63
CA ILE A 281 14.24 -2.22 -3.67
C ILE A 281 13.39 -2.26 -4.94
N SER A 282 14.01 -2.60 -6.07
CA SER A 282 13.31 -2.82 -7.33
C SER A 282 12.22 -3.87 -7.17
N MET A 283 12.54 -5.00 -6.53
CA MET A 283 11.56 -6.06 -6.23
C MET A 283 10.33 -5.53 -5.48
N MET A 284 10.55 -4.79 -4.38
CA MET A 284 9.47 -4.25 -3.57
C MET A 284 8.56 -3.33 -4.37
N LEU A 285 9.14 -2.41 -5.15
CA LEU A 285 8.41 -1.46 -6.00
C LEU A 285 7.69 -2.15 -7.15
N HIS A 286 8.32 -3.15 -7.75
CA HIS A 286 7.85 -3.80 -8.96
C HIS A 286 6.62 -4.70 -8.69
N LYS A 287 6.66 -5.53 -7.64
CA LYS A 287 5.60 -6.50 -7.34
C LYS A 287 4.49 -5.93 -6.47
N SER A 288 4.87 -5.28 -5.38
CA SER A 288 3.96 -4.96 -4.28
C SER A 288 3.84 -3.45 -4.00
N GLY A 289 4.62 -2.63 -4.72
CA GLY A 289 4.60 -1.18 -4.62
C GLY A 289 4.87 -0.68 -3.20
N LEU A 290 4.09 0.33 -2.78
CA LEU A 290 4.27 0.95 -1.46
C LEU A 290 3.88 0.05 -0.29
N ILE A 291 3.03 -0.96 -0.51
CA ILE A 291 2.62 -1.87 0.57
C ILE A 291 3.85 -2.57 1.14
N ARG A 292 4.70 -3.12 0.26
CA ARG A 292 5.89 -3.84 0.70
C ARG A 292 6.93 -2.95 1.36
N ILE A 293 7.08 -1.73 0.86
CA ILE A 293 7.96 -0.72 1.46
C ILE A 293 7.45 -0.35 2.86
N THR A 294 6.14 -0.22 3.05
CA THR A 294 5.54 0.05 4.36
C THR A 294 5.81 -1.09 5.34
N GLU A 295 5.65 -2.34 4.90
CA GLU A 295 5.96 -3.52 5.70
C GLU A 295 7.46 -3.63 6.04
N PHE A 296 8.34 -3.24 5.10
CA PHE A 296 9.78 -3.15 5.35
C PHE A 296 10.06 -2.18 6.49
N PHE A 297 9.57 -0.94 6.42
CA PHE A 297 9.79 0.04 7.49
C PHE A 297 9.17 -0.39 8.81
N ALA A 298 7.98 -0.99 8.79
CA ALA A 298 7.36 -1.55 10.00
C ALA A 298 8.21 -2.65 10.65
N ALA A 299 8.90 -3.47 9.84
CA ALA A 299 9.82 -4.50 10.33
C ALA A 299 11.19 -3.95 10.77
N ASP A 300 11.64 -2.86 10.15
CA ASP A 300 12.90 -2.17 10.44
C ASP A 300 12.86 -1.34 11.73
N MET A 301 11.67 -1.10 12.29
CA MET A 301 11.57 -0.39 13.57
C MET A 301 12.25 -1.16 14.71
N PRO A 302 12.96 -0.47 15.63
CA PRO A 302 13.63 -1.12 16.76
C PRO A 302 12.66 -1.94 17.62
N TYR A 303 11.45 -1.41 17.81
CA TYR A 303 10.37 -2.01 18.60
C TYR A 303 9.47 -2.97 17.81
N ALA A 304 9.81 -3.30 16.56
CA ALA A 304 9.01 -4.25 15.78
C ALA A 304 8.96 -5.63 16.46
N SER A 305 7.80 -6.28 16.40
CA SER A 305 7.65 -7.63 16.96
C SER A 305 8.37 -8.67 16.08
N HIS A 306 8.75 -9.81 16.65
CA HIS A 306 9.26 -10.93 15.87
C HIS A 306 8.24 -11.41 14.80
N SER A 307 6.94 -11.32 15.10
CA SER A 307 5.87 -11.64 14.16
C SER A 307 5.89 -10.72 12.94
N THR A 308 6.07 -9.41 13.15
CA THR A 308 6.17 -8.40 12.08
C THR A 308 7.36 -8.69 11.17
N ARG A 309 8.55 -8.90 11.75
CA ARG A 309 9.77 -9.22 10.99
C ARG A 309 9.64 -10.51 10.20
N LYS A 310 9.09 -11.56 10.82
CA LYS A 310 8.83 -12.84 10.15
C LYS A 310 7.78 -12.72 9.05
N GLY A 311 6.74 -11.91 9.26
CA GLY A 311 5.70 -11.63 8.28
C GLY A 311 6.26 -10.99 7.03
N PHE A 312 7.05 -9.92 7.19
CA PHE A 312 7.77 -9.27 6.10
C PHE A 312 8.69 -10.25 5.36
N ALA A 313 9.54 -10.99 6.08
CA ALA A 313 10.49 -11.92 5.46
C ALA A 313 9.78 -13.00 4.61
N LYS A 314 8.70 -13.59 5.12
CA LYS A 314 7.91 -14.58 4.38
C LYS A 314 7.29 -13.99 3.12
N ALA A 315 6.76 -12.79 3.22
CA ALA A 315 6.04 -12.19 2.12
C ALA A 315 7.00 -11.64 1.05
N MET A 316 8.22 -11.20 1.43
CA MET A 316 9.32 -10.96 0.48
C MET A 316 9.78 -12.25 -0.21
N GLN A 317 9.94 -13.35 0.51
CA GLN A 317 10.29 -14.64 -0.10
C GLN A 317 9.24 -15.05 -1.13
N LYS A 318 7.96 -14.89 -0.80
CA LYS A 318 6.87 -15.16 -1.73
C LYS A 318 6.98 -14.31 -3.01
N ASP A 319 7.30 -13.01 -2.90
CA ASP A 319 7.45 -12.14 -4.07
C ASP A 319 8.56 -12.64 -5.01
N TRP A 320 9.65 -13.18 -4.46
CA TRP A 320 10.73 -13.82 -5.22
C TRP A 320 10.31 -15.15 -5.83
N ASP A 321 9.66 -16.02 -5.06
CA ASP A 321 9.18 -17.33 -5.53
C ASP A 321 8.19 -17.15 -6.69
N ASP A 322 7.25 -16.19 -6.57
CA ASP A 322 6.26 -15.86 -7.61
C ASP A 322 6.92 -15.36 -8.90
N LEU A 323 8.12 -14.76 -8.83
CA LEU A 323 8.88 -14.34 -10.00
C LEU A 323 9.72 -15.44 -10.62
N ASP A 324 10.28 -16.34 -9.82
CA ASP A 324 10.98 -17.52 -10.34
C ASP A 324 10.01 -18.42 -11.11
N ILE A 325 8.80 -18.61 -10.57
CA ILE A 325 7.70 -19.30 -11.25
C ILE A 325 7.33 -18.59 -12.56
N ALA A 326 7.12 -17.27 -12.53
CA ALA A 326 6.77 -16.49 -13.73
C ALA A 326 7.89 -16.50 -14.79
N SER A 327 9.15 -16.64 -14.35
CA SER A 327 10.33 -16.71 -15.22
C SER A 327 10.60 -18.10 -15.80
N GLY A 328 9.72 -19.07 -15.55
CA GLY A 328 9.75 -20.39 -16.20
C GLY A 328 10.60 -21.46 -15.50
N GLY A 329 11.02 -21.24 -14.25
CA GLY A 329 11.73 -22.24 -13.44
C GLY A 329 13.12 -22.65 -13.98
N THR A 330 14.04 -22.98 -13.08
CA THR A 330 15.42 -23.41 -13.39
C THR A 330 15.52 -24.85 -13.95
N GLY A 331 14.51 -25.32 -14.69
CA GLY A 331 14.26 -26.74 -14.89
C GLY A 331 14.03 -27.23 -16.32
N GLN A 332 14.75 -26.73 -17.34
CA GLN A 332 14.97 -27.53 -18.56
C GLN A 332 16.19 -27.03 -19.36
N PRO A 333 17.32 -27.77 -19.36
CA PRO A 333 18.49 -27.45 -20.17
C PRO A 333 18.21 -27.90 -21.62
N GLY A 334 17.60 -27.04 -22.42
CA GLY A 334 17.38 -27.39 -23.83
C GLY A 334 16.61 -26.38 -24.66
N ASN A 335 15.71 -25.58 -24.06
CA ASN A 335 14.94 -24.61 -24.81
C ASN A 335 15.51 -23.20 -24.59
N ARG A 336 16.61 -22.92 -25.29
CA ARG A 336 17.35 -21.63 -25.27
C ARG A 336 16.66 -20.57 -26.13
N ASP A 337 15.34 -20.54 -26.04
CA ASP A 337 14.54 -19.56 -26.73
C ASP A 337 14.66 -18.25 -25.94
N VAL A 338 15.20 -17.23 -26.61
CA VAL A 338 15.69 -15.94 -26.12
C VAL A 338 14.52 -15.06 -25.65
N TYR A 339 13.73 -15.54 -24.69
CA TYR A 339 12.55 -14.83 -24.21
C TYR A 339 12.80 -14.29 -22.80
N GLU A 340 12.87 -12.96 -22.73
CA GLU A 340 13.10 -12.14 -21.53
C GLU A 340 12.30 -12.63 -20.33
N ARG A 341 13.03 -13.10 -19.30
CA ARG A 341 12.50 -13.41 -17.98
C ARG A 341 11.80 -12.18 -17.38
N ASP A 342 10.76 -12.40 -16.57
CA ASP A 342 10.16 -11.34 -15.75
C ASP A 342 11.09 -11.03 -14.58
N VAL A 343 12.21 -10.37 -14.86
CA VAL A 343 13.16 -9.91 -13.85
C VAL A 343 12.76 -8.50 -13.42
N PRO A 344 12.85 -8.16 -12.11
CA PRO A 344 12.66 -6.79 -11.69
C PRO A 344 13.61 -5.86 -12.47
N PRO A 345 13.10 -4.82 -13.12
CA PRO A 345 13.94 -3.92 -13.89
C PRO A 345 14.89 -3.16 -12.96
N PRO A 346 16.01 -2.64 -13.44
CA PRO A 346 16.80 -1.66 -12.70
C PRO A 346 15.90 -0.57 -12.09
N ILE A 347 16.22 -0.10 -10.87
CA ILE A 347 15.39 0.92 -10.18
C ILE A 347 15.16 2.16 -11.06
N ARG A 348 16.18 2.55 -11.82
CA ARG A 348 16.12 3.70 -12.74
C ARG A 348 15.01 3.57 -13.76
N GLU A 349 14.84 2.37 -14.31
CA GLU A 349 13.84 2.06 -15.31
C GLU A 349 12.43 1.99 -14.72
N ILE A 350 12.23 1.96 -13.39
CA ILE A 350 10.87 1.95 -12.81
C ILE A 350 10.20 3.32 -12.96
N TRP A 351 10.94 4.40 -12.74
CA TRP A 351 10.39 5.76 -12.72
C TRP A 351 11.35 6.79 -13.31
N PHE A 352 12.62 6.75 -12.94
CA PHE A 352 13.55 7.86 -13.12
C PHE A 352 13.85 8.17 -14.59
N ASP A 353 14.13 7.16 -15.41
CA ASP A 353 14.49 7.40 -16.81
C ASP A 353 13.28 7.94 -17.60
N ALA A 354 12.10 7.35 -17.42
CA ALA A 354 10.85 7.83 -18.03
C ALA A 354 10.44 9.22 -17.52
N ALA A 355 10.60 9.49 -16.22
CA ALA A 355 10.30 10.81 -15.65
C ALA A 355 11.24 11.89 -16.20
N GLN A 356 12.54 11.60 -16.30
CA GLN A 356 13.51 12.53 -16.89
C GLN A 356 13.19 12.83 -18.35
N GLU A 357 12.80 11.83 -19.15
CA GLU A 357 12.36 12.07 -20.52
C GLU A 357 11.15 13.01 -20.58
N VAL A 358 10.10 12.74 -19.80
CA VAL A 358 8.90 13.59 -19.77
C VAL A 358 9.22 15.00 -19.27
N MET A 359 10.04 15.14 -18.23
CA MET A 359 10.44 16.44 -17.68
C MET A 359 11.25 17.26 -18.71
N LYS A 360 12.15 16.63 -19.47
CA LYS A 360 12.88 17.29 -20.57
C LYS A 360 11.94 17.72 -21.69
N ASN A 361 11.02 16.84 -22.10
CA ASN A 361 10.03 17.13 -23.14
C ASN A 361 9.10 18.28 -22.74
N LYS A 362 8.74 18.37 -21.46
CA LYS A 362 7.95 19.48 -20.88
C LYS A 362 8.78 20.73 -20.53
N LYS A 363 10.11 20.70 -20.73
CA LYS A 363 11.04 21.80 -20.39
C LYS A 363 10.97 22.21 -18.92
N LEU A 364 10.87 21.22 -18.02
CA LEU A 364 10.84 21.42 -16.56
C LEU A 364 12.22 21.40 -15.91
N GLU A 365 13.29 21.30 -16.70
CA GLU A 365 14.67 21.40 -16.22
C GLU A 365 15.30 22.71 -16.73
N PRO A 366 15.93 23.54 -15.88
CA PRO A 366 16.06 23.39 -14.42
C PRO A 366 14.77 23.74 -13.65
N HIS A 367 14.56 23.13 -12.48
CA HIS A 367 13.46 23.47 -11.56
C HIS A 367 13.97 23.78 -10.16
N ALA A 368 13.17 24.53 -9.39
CA ALA A 368 13.49 24.88 -8.01
C ALA A 368 13.56 23.63 -7.12
N ARG A 369 14.52 23.61 -6.21
CA ARG A 369 14.54 22.64 -5.10
C ARG A 369 13.26 22.81 -4.27
N GLU A 370 12.46 21.76 -4.19
CA GLU A 370 11.36 21.69 -3.24
C GLU A 370 11.91 21.24 -1.88
N GLY A 371 11.71 22.06 -0.84
CA GLY A 371 11.93 21.65 0.53
C GLY A 371 10.67 21.03 1.10
N LEU A 372 10.82 20.01 1.96
CA LEU A 372 9.74 19.63 2.87
C LEU A 372 9.70 20.69 3.98
N ALA A 373 8.52 21.29 4.18
CA ALA A 373 8.38 22.42 5.08
C ALA A 373 8.42 21.93 6.52
N VAL A 374 9.59 21.99 7.17
CA VAL A 374 9.68 22.02 8.65
C VAL A 374 9.52 23.46 9.15
N GLY A 375 8.63 24.20 8.48
CA GLY A 375 8.51 25.66 8.50
C GLY A 375 7.98 26.27 9.79
N MET A 376 7.62 25.47 10.79
CA MET A 376 7.26 25.98 12.12
C MET A 376 8.50 26.19 13.04
N PHE A 377 9.70 25.76 12.62
CA PHE A 377 10.89 25.77 13.48
C PHE A 377 12.16 26.36 12.81
N GLY A 378 12.02 27.06 11.69
CA GLY A 378 13.12 27.83 11.08
C GLY A 378 14.14 27.02 10.29
N GLY A 379 13.80 25.80 9.87
CA GLY A 379 14.63 24.98 8.99
C GLY A 379 13.79 24.37 7.86
N TYR A 380 14.33 24.39 6.64
CA TYR A 380 13.87 23.52 5.58
C TYR A 380 14.64 22.20 5.71
N VAL A 381 13.94 21.06 5.63
CA VAL A 381 14.64 19.82 5.29
C VAL A 381 14.84 19.87 3.79
N VAL A 382 15.89 20.57 3.38
CA VAL A 382 16.49 20.40 2.07
C VAL A 382 17.38 19.17 2.22
N ASP A 383 16.77 17.99 2.21
CA ASP A 383 17.59 16.82 1.96
C ASP A 383 18.17 17.04 0.54
N ASP A 384 19.48 16.87 0.37
CA ASP A 384 20.13 16.94 -0.95
C ASP A 384 19.54 15.75 -1.74
N LEU A 385 18.41 16.00 -2.38
CA LEU A 385 17.77 15.13 -3.33
C LEU A 385 18.77 15.04 -4.47
N SER A 386 19.23 13.83 -4.79
CA SER A 386 20.16 13.56 -5.89
C SER A 386 19.52 13.81 -7.28
N CYS A 387 18.51 14.67 -7.36
CA CYS A 387 17.85 15.10 -8.57
C CYS A 387 18.77 16.08 -9.31
N THR A 388 19.18 15.69 -10.51
CA THR A 388 20.12 16.44 -11.36
C THR A 388 19.53 17.72 -11.93
N GLY A 389 18.20 17.83 -12.02
CA GLY A 389 17.49 19.01 -12.54
C GLY A 389 17.23 20.11 -11.51
N CYS A 390 17.55 19.85 -10.24
CA CYS A 390 17.32 20.78 -9.13
C CYS A 390 18.36 21.90 -9.08
N VAL A 391 17.91 23.15 -9.23
CA VAL A 391 18.72 24.34 -8.94
C VAL A 391 18.36 24.89 -7.56
N ALA A 392 19.35 25.40 -6.83
CA ALA A 392 19.10 26.11 -5.58
C ALA A 392 18.13 27.26 -5.86
N GLY A 393 16.94 27.22 -5.25
CA GLY A 393 16.01 28.34 -5.33
C GLY A 393 16.71 29.59 -4.81
N ARG A 394 16.53 30.73 -5.49
CA ARG A 394 16.91 32.01 -4.87
C ARG A 394 16.07 32.18 -3.60
N PRO A 395 16.69 32.63 -2.49
CA PRO A 395 16.02 32.81 -1.20
C PRO A 395 14.82 33.75 -1.29
#